data_AF-A0A4V6CGE2-F1
#
_entry.id   AF-A0A4V6CGE2-F1
#
_cell.length_a   1.000
_cell.length_b   1.000
_cell.length_c   1.000
_cell.angle_alpha   90.00
_cell.angle_beta   90.00
_cell.angle_gamma   90.00
#
_symmetry.space_group_name_H-M   'P 1'
#
loop_
_entity.id
_entity.type
_entity.pdbx_description
1 polymer ?
#
loop_
_entity_poly.entity_id
_entity_poly.type
_entity_poly.pdbx_seq_one_letter_code
_entity_poly.pdbx_strand_id
1 'polypeptide(L)'
;NYIGDDLLVTDGTSLLGADDKAAIAAIMNAIQYLVAHPEIKHGPVKVGFVPDEEQGLRGAKAFDVAAFGANFGYTLDCCGIGEFVYENWNAGDA
;
A
#
# COMPACT_ATOMS: atom_id res chain seq x y z
N ASN A 1 1.57 12.09 -19.32
CA ASN A 1 1.68 12.71 -17.99
C ASN A 1 2.94 12.34 -17.21
N TYR A 2 3.84 11.48 -17.73
CA TYR A 2 5.09 11.08 -17.05
C TYR A 2 6.34 11.41 -17.90
N ILE A 3 6.25 12.43 -18.76
CA ILE A 3 7.36 12.80 -19.65
C ILE A 3 8.41 13.53 -18.81
N GLY A 4 9.61 12.96 -18.71
CA GLY A 4 10.71 13.51 -17.91
C GLY A 4 10.85 12.89 -16.52
N ASP A 5 9.98 11.96 -16.15
CA ASP A 5 10.08 11.23 -14.88
C ASP A 5 11.04 10.05 -15.01
N ASP A 6 11.70 9.71 -13.89
CA ASP A 6 12.48 8.47 -13.79
C ASP A 6 11.52 7.29 -13.63
N LEU A 7 11.54 6.38 -14.60
CA LEU A 7 10.66 5.22 -14.64
C LEU A 7 11.43 3.94 -14.27
N LEU A 8 10.90 3.21 -13.29
CA LEU A 8 11.29 1.83 -13.05
C LEU A 8 10.44 0.93 -13.95
N VAL A 9 11.10 0.12 -14.77
CA VAL A 9 10.45 -0.77 -15.74
C VAL A 9 11.08 -2.16 -15.69
N THR A 10 10.37 -3.16 -16.22
CA THR A 10 10.93 -4.51 -16.37
C THR A 10 11.76 -4.64 -17.64
N ASP A 11 12.40 -5.79 -17.83
CA ASP A 11 13.07 -6.16 -19.07
C ASP A 11 12.09 -6.70 -20.16
N GLY A 12 10.79 -6.66 -19.88
CA GLY A 12 9.74 -7.15 -20.78
C GLY A 12 9.44 -8.65 -20.68
N THR A 13 10.13 -9.41 -19.81
CA THR A 13 9.89 -10.86 -19.63
C THR A 13 8.96 -11.18 -18.46
N SER A 14 8.65 -10.20 -17.62
CA SER A 14 7.78 -10.33 -16.45
C SER A 14 7.07 -9.02 -16.10
N LEU A 15 6.12 -9.11 -15.16
CA LEU A 15 5.49 -7.95 -14.51
C LEU A 15 6.44 -7.33 -13.49
N LEU A 16 6.34 -6.02 -13.29
CA LEU A 16 7.16 -5.31 -12.31
C LEU A 16 6.77 -5.67 -10.86
N GLY A 17 5.47 -5.90 -10.65
CA GLY A 17 4.89 -6.02 -9.32
C GLY A 17 4.95 -4.71 -8.53
N ALA A 18 4.88 -3.56 -9.23
CA ALA A 18 4.72 -2.26 -8.58
C ALA A 18 3.41 -2.22 -7.79
N ASP A 19 2.36 -2.77 -8.36
CA ASP A 19 1.18 -3.25 -7.64
C ASP A 19 1.54 -4.55 -6.89
N ASP A 20 1.62 -4.59 -5.55
CA ASP A 20 1.58 -3.44 -4.62
C ASP A 20 2.91 -3.25 -3.85
N LYS A 21 4.03 -3.68 -4.44
CA LYS A 21 5.35 -3.51 -3.81
C LYS A 21 5.80 -2.07 -3.73
N ALA A 22 5.27 -1.19 -4.57
CA ALA A 22 5.54 0.25 -4.49
C ALA A 22 5.03 0.83 -3.16
N ALA A 23 3.83 0.46 -2.72
CA ALA A 23 3.31 0.90 -1.43
C ALA A 23 4.06 0.27 -0.27
N ILE A 24 4.37 -1.03 -0.33
CA ILE A 24 5.19 -1.69 0.69
C ILE A 24 6.53 -0.96 0.85
N ALA A 25 7.21 -0.62 -0.25
CA ALA A 25 8.47 0.13 -0.21
C ALA A 25 8.29 1.52 0.41
N ALA A 26 7.24 2.26 0.05
CA ALA A 26 6.93 3.57 0.60
C ALA A 26 6.63 3.51 2.12
N ILE A 27 5.84 2.53 2.55
CA ILE A 27 5.53 2.30 3.98
C ILE A 27 6.79 1.99 4.76
N MET A 28 7.62 1.07 4.27
CA MET A 28 8.87 0.69 4.95
C MET A 28 9.84 1.86 5.04
N ASN A 29 9.93 2.69 3.99
CA ASN A 29 10.73 3.92 4.01
C ASN A 29 10.19 4.93 5.04
N ALA A 30 8.87 5.15 5.09
CA ALA A 30 8.25 6.05 6.05
C ALA A 30 8.51 5.60 7.51
N ILE A 31 8.37 4.30 7.80
CA ILE A 31 8.70 3.75 9.11
C ILE A 31 10.18 4.00 9.45
N GLN A 32 11.09 3.66 8.53
CA GLN A 32 12.53 3.89 8.72
C GLN A 32 12.82 5.36 9.00
N TYR A 33 12.22 6.27 8.24
CA TYR A 33 12.41 7.70 8.38
C TYR A 33 11.91 8.21 9.74
N LEU A 34 10.71 7.83 10.16
CA LEU A 34 10.13 8.25 11.45
C LEU A 34 10.93 7.69 12.64
N VAL A 35 11.42 6.46 12.54
CA VAL A 35 12.31 5.87 13.56
C VAL A 35 13.62 6.65 13.67
N ALA A 36 14.17 7.11 12.54
CA ALA A 36 15.41 7.88 12.50
C ALA A 36 15.24 9.35 12.95
N HIS A 37 14.01 9.88 12.92
CA HIS A 37 13.69 11.30 13.20
C HIS A 37 12.65 11.43 14.34
N PRO A 38 13.03 11.11 15.60
CA PRO A 38 12.11 11.12 16.75
C PRO A 38 11.60 12.52 17.17
N GLU A 39 12.18 13.58 16.60
CA GLU A 39 11.67 14.94 16.69
C GLU A 39 10.31 15.11 16.01
N ILE A 40 10.01 14.29 14.98
CA ILE A 40 8.73 14.28 14.28
C ILE A 40 7.71 13.60 15.19
N LYS A 41 6.78 14.40 15.73
CA LYS A 41 5.73 13.87 16.61
C LYS A 41 4.65 13.19 15.80
N HIS A 42 4.35 11.95 16.17
CA HIS A 42 3.27 11.17 15.59
C HIS A 42 2.61 10.30 16.68
N GLY A 43 1.35 9.90 16.44
CA GLY A 43 0.68 8.90 17.26
C GLY A 43 1.16 7.48 16.94
N PRO A 44 0.55 6.45 17.54
CA PRO A 44 0.80 5.07 17.16
C PRO A 44 0.46 4.85 15.68
N VAL A 45 1.42 4.36 14.91
CA VAL A 45 1.23 3.94 13.51
C VAL A 45 1.24 2.42 13.48
N LYS A 46 0.24 1.81 12.85
CA LYS A 46 0.14 0.36 12.66
C LYS A 46 0.15 0.06 11.18
N VAL A 47 0.85 -1.01 10.79
CA VAL A 47 0.99 -1.44 9.41
C VAL A 47 0.57 -2.90 9.31
N GLY A 48 -0.30 -3.20 8.37
CA GLY A 48 -0.73 -4.56 8.03
C GLY A 48 -0.42 -4.84 6.57
N PHE A 49 0.35 -5.89 6.32
CA PHE A 49 0.53 -6.44 4.98
C PHE A 49 -0.34 -7.68 4.85
N VAL A 50 -1.27 -7.66 3.89
CA VAL A 50 -2.20 -8.77 3.67
C VAL A 50 -1.76 -9.58 2.45
N PRO A 51 -1.78 -10.92 2.53
CA PRO A 51 -1.52 -11.76 1.36
C PRO A 51 -2.76 -11.87 0.47
N ASP A 52 -2.58 -12.40 -0.74
CA ASP A 52 -3.67 -12.91 -1.58
C ASP A 52 -4.79 -11.89 -1.87
N GLU A 53 -4.43 -10.62 -2.09
CA GLU A 53 -5.34 -9.57 -2.61
C GLU A 53 -5.83 -10.00 -4.01
N GLU A 54 -4.88 -10.28 -4.90
CA GLU A 54 -5.04 -10.72 -6.30
C GLU A 54 -5.75 -12.07 -6.47
N GLN A 55 -6.15 -12.71 -5.37
CA GLN A 55 -6.91 -13.96 -5.34
C GLN A 55 -8.32 -13.74 -4.75
N GLY A 56 -8.85 -12.52 -4.87
CA GLY A 56 -10.18 -12.14 -4.41
C GLY A 56 -10.22 -11.69 -2.96
N LEU A 57 -9.26 -10.86 -2.55
CA LEU A 57 -9.18 -10.21 -1.24
C LEU A 57 -9.11 -11.20 -0.07
N ARG A 58 -8.45 -12.35 -0.25
CA ARG A 58 -8.51 -13.45 0.74
C ARG A 58 -7.84 -13.07 2.05
N GLY A 59 -6.68 -12.42 2.00
CA GLY A 59 -6.00 -11.94 3.20
C GLY A 59 -6.82 -10.87 3.94
N ALA A 60 -7.40 -9.92 3.20
CA ALA A 60 -8.25 -8.89 3.79
C ALA A 60 -9.52 -9.46 4.44
N LYS A 61 -10.17 -10.44 3.80
CA LYS A 61 -11.35 -11.14 4.36
C LYS A 61 -11.04 -11.92 5.64
N ALA A 62 -9.81 -12.40 5.78
CA ALA A 62 -9.33 -13.11 6.97
C ALA A 62 -8.67 -12.18 8.02
N PHE A 63 -8.56 -10.88 7.73
CA PHE A 63 -7.85 -9.94 8.57
C PHE A 63 -8.65 -9.61 9.84
N ASP A 64 -8.07 -9.90 11.01
CA ASP A 64 -8.69 -9.57 12.30
C ASP A 64 -8.51 -8.09 12.63
N VAL A 65 -9.48 -7.28 12.18
CA VAL A 65 -9.52 -5.83 12.40
C VAL A 65 -9.57 -5.49 13.89
N ALA A 66 -10.28 -6.28 14.70
CA ALA A 66 -10.41 -6.03 16.13
C ALA A 66 -9.07 -6.23 16.85
N ALA A 67 -8.34 -7.29 16.52
CA ALA A 67 -6.99 -7.53 17.03
C ALA A 67 -5.98 -6.49 16.51
N PHE A 68 -6.12 -6.05 15.25
CA PHE A 68 -5.27 -5.00 14.70
C PHE A 68 -5.47 -3.68 15.47
N GLY A 69 -6.70 -3.35 15.85
CA GLY A 69 -7.01 -2.31 16.83
C GLY A 69 -6.58 -0.90 16.39
N ALA A 70 -6.75 -0.57 15.12
CA ALA A 70 -6.62 0.79 14.60
C ALA A 70 -8.01 1.46 14.53
N ASN A 71 -8.09 2.76 14.77
CA ASN A 71 -9.37 3.49 14.69
C ASN A 71 -9.85 3.70 13.25
N PHE A 72 -8.89 3.81 12.32
CA PHE A 72 -9.07 3.95 10.89
C PHE A 72 -7.76 3.55 10.20
N GLY A 73 -7.79 3.39 8.88
CA GLY A 73 -6.62 3.06 8.08
C GLY A 73 -6.78 3.57 6.65
N TYR A 74 -5.66 3.58 5.93
CA TYR A 74 -5.59 3.88 4.52
C TYR A 74 -4.95 2.68 3.83
N THR A 75 -5.58 2.19 2.76
CA THR A 75 -4.97 1.22 1.86
C THR A 75 -4.22 2.02 0.79
N LEU A 76 -2.93 1.75 0.65
CA LEU A 76 -2.10 2.35 -0.40
C LEU A 76 -2.08 1.38 -1.57
N ASP A 77 -3.16 1.33 -2.34
CA ASP A 77 -3.30 0.39 -3.46
C ASP A 77 -4.23 1.01 -4.52
N CYS A 78 -3.93 2.25 -4.90
CA CYS A 78 -4.71 3.03 -5.86
C CYS A 78 -3.84 3.45 -7.04
N CYS A 79 -4.48 3.77 -8.16
CA CYS A 79 -3.79 3.95 -9.43
C CYS A 79 -2.99 5.27 -9.47
N GLY A 80 -3.65 6.41 -9.29
CA GLY A 80 -3.07 7.73 -9.53
C GLY A 80 -2.40 8.36 -8.30
N ILE A 81 -1.26 9.01 -8.48
CA ILE A 81 -0.71 9.90 -7.44
C ILE A 81 -1.70 11.03 -7.17
N GLY A 82 -2.08 11.19 -5.90
CA GLY A 82 -3.06 12.19 -5.46
C GLY A 82 -4.52 11.76 -5.65
N GLU A 83 -4.75 10.55 -6.15
CA GLU A 83 -6.08 9.95 -6.17
C GLU A 83 -6.48 9.51 -4.77
N PHE A 84 -7.74 9.76 -4.41
CA PHE A 84 -8.33 9.26 -3.17
C PHE A 84 -9.64 8.57 -3.51
N VAL A 85 -9.65 7.25 -3.34
CA VAL A 85 -10.83 6.42 -3.57
C VAL A 85 -11.51 6.23 -2.23
N TYR A 86 -12.70 6.83 -2.07
CA TYR A 86 -13.50 6.73 -0.85
C TYR A 86 -14.46 5.52 -0.88
N GLU A 87 -14.63 4.88 -2.03
CA GLU A 87 -15.50 3.71 -2.23
C GLU A 87 -14.69 2.42 -2.18
N ASN A 88 -15.24 1.34 -1.60
CA ASN A 88 -14.59 0.04 -1.66
C ASN A 88 -14.76 -0.55 -3.07
N TRP A 89 -13.68 -0.55 -3.84
CA TRP A 89 -13.60 -1.22 -5.13
C TRP A 89 -13.29 -2.72 -4.92
N ASN A 90 -13.93 -3.59 -5.68
CA ASN A 90 -13.67 -5.03 -5.69
C ASN A 90 -12.91 -5.37 -6.98
N ALA A 91 -11.64 -5.75 -6.87
CA ALA A 91 -10.81 -6.16 -8.01
C ALA A 91 -11.26 -7.46 -8.69
N GLY A 92 -12.14 -8.24 -8.05
CA GLY A 92 -12.56 -9.56 -8.50
C GLY A 92 -13.76 -9.61 -9.46
N ASP A 93 -14.31 -8.46 -9.88
CA ASP A 93 -15.51 -8.41 -10.74
C ASP A 93 -15.20 -8.08 -12.24
N ALA A 94 -13.97 -8.32 -12.71
CA ALA A 94 -13.56 -8.16 -14.12
C ALA A 94 -13.57 -9.48 -14.92
#